data_AF-A0A7H0VIG1-F1
#
_entry.id   AF-A0A7H0VIG1-F1
#
_cell.length_a   1.000
_cell.length_b   1.000
_cell.length_c   1.000
_cell.angle_alpha   90.00
_cell.angle_beta   90.00
_cell.angle_gamma   90.00
#
_symmetry.space_group_name_H-M   'P 1'
#
loop_
_entity.id
_entity.type
_entity.pdbx_description
1 polymer ?
#
loop_
_entity_poly.entity_id
_entity_poly.type
_entity_poly.pdbx_seq_one_letter_code
_entity_poly.pdbx_strand_id
1 'polypeptide(L)'
;MKKFILLFSIVLLSSCNSNPEPTKAEPKGAENVAYKWGQVALTATANDTEKFKPRPTITSRYLGLIFTSIFDAWSRYDAEAIPVYLEGVERRPEAEQITKNKEIAISYAAYRAMCEYYYSDSALFADFMVELGLDPTNNSLDPNTPEGIGNLAAKAVIAARHNDGSNQYAEEEGSNGKPYFDYTNYAPVNPVDTNYDPNRWQPKYFSDGAGGQFAPGCLTPFWDRVQPISMSSGDQFRPGPPPMIGSEQLAKEVAEVVEVQANLTDPQKALVEFMRDGPQSVQQAGHWLKFAQDVSIRDNHNLDEDVKMYFLNQVVAMDAFIASWDSKMHYDYARPFALVHKYYGGKTITAWGGEGKGMMEMDGNMWRPYSPATFLCPPFPSYTSGHSTISGACAEALKYWTGSDEFGTEVEWVAGSLTELDRLGDTVTLKFPTFTNAAEQAGISRVYGGYHIQSDNIEGLNLGRNVARNAWQFYKKHVPSAHSPFESKS
;
A
#
# COMPACT_ATOMS: atom_id res chain seq x y z
N MET A 1 47.56 83.84 29.58
CA MET A 1 46.43 83.01 29.09
C MET A 1 46.72 82.57 27.65
N LYS A 2 47.11 81.31 27.45
CA LYS A 2 47.12 80.67 26.11
C LYS A 2 46.47 79.29 26.30
N LYS A 3 45.30 79.10 25.67
CA LYS A 3 44.51 77.87 25.70
C LYS A 3 45.12 76.87 24.71
N PHE A 4 45.47 75.68 25.17
CA PHE A 4 45.74 74.52 24.31
C PHE A 4 44.41 73.76 24.10
N ILE A 5 44.06 73.53 22.83
CA ILE A 5 42.92 72.72 22.42
C ILE A 5 43.44 71.32 22.12
N LEU A 6 42.91 70.30 22.80
CA LEU A 6 43.23 68.89 22.60
C LEU A 6 42.24 68.34 21.54
N LEU A 7 42.73 67.93 20.37
CA LEU A 7 41.96 67.17 19.38
C LEU A 7 41.95 65.70 19.76
N PHE A 8 40.77 65.14 20.03
CA PHE A 8 40.56 63.69 20.13
C PHE A 8 40.25 63.14 18.73
N SER A 9 41.11 62.25 18.22
CA SER A 9 40.84 61.48 17.01
C SER A 9 40.04 60.24 17.39
N ILE A 10 38.80 60.13 16.89
CA ILE A 10 37.95 58.94 17.03
C ILE A 10 38.29 58.01 15.87
N VAL A 11 38.91 56.86 16.18
CA VAL A 11 39.10 55.75 15.25
C VAL A 11 37.78 54.96 15.22
N LEU A 12 37.08 55.00 14.08
CA LEU A 12 35.94 54.13 13.80
C LEU A 12 36.46 52.74 13.40
N LEU A 13 36.42 51.80 14.33
CA LEU A 13 36.56 50.38 14.05
C LEU A 13 35.22 49.86 13.49
N SER A 14 35.16 49.60 12.18
CA SER A 14 34.07 48.85 11.56
C SER A 14 34.17 47.38 11.98
N SER A 15 33.37 46.99 12.97
CA SER A 15 33.14 45.59 13.31
C SER A 15 32.12 45.01 12.34
N CYS A 16 32.57 44.16 11.41
CA CYS A 16 31.68 43.29 10.64
C CYS A 16 31.13 42.20 11.57
N ASN A 17 30.04 42.50 12.30
CA ASN A 17 29.21 41.46 12.90
C ASN A 17 28.28 40.93 11.80
N SER A 18 28.71 39.91 11.08
CA SER A 18 27.78 38.99 10.42
C SER A 18 27.08 38.19 11.51
N ASN A 19 25.90 38.65 11.96
CA ASN A 19 25.00 37.76 12.69
C ASN A 19 24.72 36.56 11.76
N PRO A 20 25.00 35.31 12.17
CA PRO A 20 24.53 34.17 11.40
C PRO A 20 23.02 34.30 11.29
N GLU A 21 22.49 34.26 10.06
CA GLU A 21 21.06 34.08 9.86
C GLU A 21 20.60 32.90 10.71
N PRO A 22 19.44 32.98 11.39
CA PRO A 22 18.92 31.84 12.13
C PRO A 22 18.81 30.67 11.16
N THR A 23 19.61 29.62 11.37
CA THR A 23 19.51 28.36 10.63
C THR A 23 18.06 27.92 10.67
N LYS A 24 17.39 27.97 9.51
CA LYS A 24 15.99 27.57 9.37
C LYS A 24 15.88 26.13 9.90
N ALA A 25 15.00 25.90 10.88
CA ALA A 25 14.79 24.58 11.45
C ALA A 25 14.44 23.58 10.33
N GLU A 26 14.94 22.35 10.43
CA GLU A 26 14.62 21.28 9.48
C GLU A 26 13.10 21.04 9.44
N PRO A 27 12.46 20.96 8.26
CA PRO A 27 11.05 20.64 8.14
C PRO A 27 10.74 19.23 8.69
N LYS A 28 9.59 19.08 9.36
CA LYS A 28 9.18 17.84 10.03
C LYS A 28 7.72 17.50 9.78
N GLY A 29 7.35 16.22 9.98
CA GLY A 29 6.00 15.71 9.74
C GLY A 29 5.51 16.11 8.36
N ALA A 30 4.31 16.70 8.30
CA ALA A 30 3.71 17.14 7.05
C ALA A 30 4.52 18.17 6.23
N GLU A 31 5.50 18.85 6.86
CA GLU A 31 6.30 19.87 6.19
C GLU A 31 7.53 19.34 5.46
N ASN A 32 7.96 18.11 5.74
CA ASN A 32 9.14 17.53 5.11
C ASN A 32 8.83 17.03 3.67
N VAL A 33 9.85 17.04 2.80
CA VAL A 33 9.67 16.77 1.37
C VAL A 33 9.30 15.31 1.08
N ALA A 34 9.78 14.35 1.88
CA ALA A 34 9.40 12.94 1.71
C ALA A 34 7.91 12.73 2.03
N TYR A 35 7.39 13.35 3.09
CA TYR A 35 5.96 13.35 3.39
C TYR A 35 5.15 13.90 2.23
N LYS A 36 5.56 15.06 1.68
CA LYS A 36 4.83 15.73 0.59
C LYS A 36 4.82 14.88 -0.69
N TRP A 37 5.94 14.24 -1.06
CA TRP A 37 5.95 13.25 -2.14
C TRP A 37 5.04 12.05 -1.86
N GLY A 38 4.95 11.60 -0.60
CA GLY A 38 3.98 10.59 -0.20
C GLY A 38 2.52 11.01 -0.45
N GLN A 39 2.16 12.27 -0.19
CA GLN A 39 0.83 12.80 -0.52
C GLN A 39 0.58 12.80 -2.03
N VAL A 40 1.55 13.25 -2.82
CA VAL A 40 1.44 13.22 -4.29
C VAL A 40 1.29 11.79 -4.81
N ALA A 41 2.00 10.81 -4.23
CA ALA A 41 1.86 9.39 -4.58
C ALA A 41 0.49 8.83 -4.22
N LEU A 42 -0.10 9.23 -3.10
CA LEU A 42 -1.47 8.86 -2.73
C LEU A 42 -2.51 9.48 -3.67
N THR A 43 -2.35 10.76 -4.04
CA THR A 43 -3.21 11.40 -5.04
C THR A 43 -3.13 10.69 -6.39
N ALA A 44 -1.92 10.36 -6.85
CA ALA A 44 -1.72 9.60 -8.09
C ALA A 44 -2.37 8.21 -8.03
N THR A 45 -2.25 7.52 -6.89
CA THR A 45 -2.88 6.20 -6.67
C THR A 45 -4.41 6.31 -6.75
N ALA A 46 -4.99 7.35 -6.14
CA ALA A 46 -6.42 7.60 -6.18
C ALA A 46 -6.92 7.92 -7.61
N ASN A 47 -6.20 8.77 -8.34
CA ASN A 47 -6.50 9.10 -9.73
C ASN A 47 -6.40 7.87 -10.65
N ASP A 48 -5.38 7.02 -10.42
CA ASP A 48 -5.20 5.77 -11.14
C ASP A 48 -6.42 4.85 -10.92
N THR A 49 -6.88 4.69 -9.69
CA THR A 49 -8.09 3.91 -9.37
C THR A 49 -9.32 4.40 -10.14
N GLU A 50 -9.55 5.72 -10.20
CA GLU A 50 -10.67 6.29 -10.94
C GLU A 50 -10.54 6.05 -12.46
N LYS A 51 -9.33 6.13 -12.99
CA LYS A 51 -9.08 6.03 -14.44
C LYS A 51 -9.04 4.59 -14.95
N PHE A 52 -8.48 3.67 -14.17
CA PHE A 52 -8.15 2.31 -14.60
C PHE A 52 -8.88 1.22 -13.80
N LYS A 53 -9.74 1.61 -12.86
CA LYS A 53 -10.40 0.72 -11.87
C LYS A 53 -9.39 0.17 -10.86
N PRO A 54 -9.85 -0.37 -9.70
CA PRO A 54 -8.95 -0.93 -8.70
C PRO A 54 -8.06 -2.06 -9.25
N ARG A 55 -6.75 -1.96 -9.01
CA ARG A 55 -5.71 -2.89 -9.47
C ARG A 55 -4.58 -3.02 -8.43
N PRO A 56 -4.87 -3.61 -7.26
CA PRO A 56 -4.06 -3.41 -6.05
C PRO A 56 -2.66 -4.01 -6.11
N THR A 57 -2.49 -5.09 -6.87
CA THR A 57 -1.20 -5.66 -7.21
C THR A 57 -0.32 -4.65 -7.93
N ILE A 58 -0.85 -4.02 -8.98
CA ILE A 58 -0.13 -3.04 -9.81
C ILE A 58 0.25 -1.80 -9.01
N THR A 59 -0.69 -1.18 -8.30
CA THR A 59 -0.42 0.05 -7.54
C THR A 59 0.49 -0.19 -6.33
N SER A 60 0.43 -1.36 -5.69
CA SER A 60 1.39 -1.70 -4.63
C SER A 60 2.83 -1.78 -5.14
N ARG A 61 3.03 -2.33 -6.35
CA ARG A 61 4.34 -2.34 -7.01
C ARG A 61 4.79 -0.93 -7.32
N TYR A 62 3.90 -0.07 -7.83
CA TYR A 62 4.25 1.33 -8.09
C TYR A 62 4.80 2.04 -6.86
N LEU A 63 4.07 1.97 -5.73
CA LEU A 63 4.51 2.58 -4.48
C LEU A 63 5.84 1.98 -3.99
N GLY A 64 5.97 0.65 -3.98
CA GLY A 64 7.22 -0.02 -3.62
C GLY A 64 8.42 0.47 -4.44
N LEU A 65 8.26 0.63 -5.75
CA LEU A 65 9.33 1.07 -6.65
C LEU A 65 9.60 2.58 -6.59
N ILE A 66 8.59 3.41 -6.35
CA ILE A 66 8.76 4.86 -6.11
C ILE A 66 9.60 5.07 -4.85
N PHE A 67 9.23 4.45 -3.73
CA PHE A 67 9.95 4.61 -2.48
C PHE A 67 11.32 3.91 -2.46
N THR A 68 11.51 2.86 -3.26
CA THR A 68 12.85 2.31 -3.53
C THR A 68 13.71 3.32 -4.31
N SER A 69 13.16 4.00 -5.31
CA SER A 69 13.89 5.03 -6.08
C SER A 69 14.30 6.21 -5.18
N ILE A 70 13.39 6.66 -4.32
CA ILE A 70 13.64 7.70 -3.32
C ILE A 70 14.75 7.26 -2.35
N PHE A 71 14.66 6.04 -1.82
CA PHE A 71 15.65 5.48 -0.91
C PHE A 71 17.04 5.38 -1.56
N ASP A 72 17.12 4.89 -2.80
CA ASP A 72 18.38 4.76 -3.52
C ASP A 72 19.08 6.11 -3.71
N ALA A 73 18.33 7.15 -4.09
CA ALA A 73 18.85 8.52 -4.20
C ALA A 73 19.33 9.07 -2.86
N TRP A 74 18.49 8.95 -1.82
CA TRP A 74 18.79 9.39 -0.47
C TRP A 74 20.01 8.68 0.12
N SER A 75 20.19 7.39 -0.17
CA SER A 75 21.28 6.56 0.37
C SER A 75 22.68 7.08 0.03
N ARG A 76 22.81 7.88 -1.04
CA ARG A 76 24.10 8.50 -1.42
C ARG A 76 24.47 9.67 -0.51
N TYR A 77 23.52 10.17 0.27
CA TYR A 77 23.68 11.25 1.23
C TYR A 77 23.58 10.80 2.69
N ASP A 78 23.45 9.50 2.95
CA ASP A 78 23.52 8.91 4.29
C ASP A 78 24.89 8.27 4.52
N ALA A 79 25.33 8.28 5.78
CA ALA A 79 26.66 7.83 6.18
C ALA A 79 26.90 6.34 5.90
N GLU A 80 25.87 5.50 5.99
CA GLU A 80 26.00 4.04 6.00
C GLU A 80 25.08 3.34 5.01
N ALA A 81 23.99 3.98 4.57
CA ALA A 81 23.00 3.36 3.72
C ALA A 81 23.58 2.85 2.39
N ILE A 82 23.02 1.75 1.93
CA ILE A 82 23.40 1.04 0.70
C ILE A 82 22.17 1.01 -0.20
N PRO A 83 22.25 1.44 -1.47
CA PRO A 83 21.11 1.45 -2.37
C PRO A 83 20.74 0.01 -2.76
N VAL A 84 19.51 -0.19 -3.24
CA VAL A 84 19.01 -1.46 -3.73
C VAL A 84 19.49 -1.72 -5.16
N TYR A 85 19.32 -0.75 -6.06
CA TYR A 85 19.58 -0.91 -7.49
C TYR A 85 20.57 0.14 -8.05
N LEU A 86 20.76 1.27 -7.39
CA LEU A 86 21.68 2.31 -7.84
C LEU A 86 23.15 1.87 -7.71
N GLU A 87 23.76 1.51 -8.84
CA GLU A 87 25.18 1.15 -8.93
C GLU A 87 26.03 2.28 -9.52
N GLY A 88 27.34 2.24 -9.26
CA GLY A 88 28.31 3.16 -9.86
C GLY A 88 28.22 4.62 -9.41
N VAL A 89 27.48 4.90 -8.33
CA VAL A 89 27.37 6.23 -7.72
C VAL A 89 27.96 6.19 -6.31
N GLU A 90 29.06 6.90 -6.13
CA GLU A 90 29.77 7.02 -4.85
C GLU A 90 28.95 7.78 -3.82
N ARG A 91 29.15 7.44 -2.54
CA ARG A 91 28.58 8.21 -1.43
C ARG A 91 29.14 9.63 -1.47
N ARG A 92 28.27 10.62 -1.25
CA ARG A 92 28.65 12.03 -1.27
C ARG A 92 29.49 12.40 -0.04
N PRO A 93 30.45 13.32 -0.18
CA PRO A 93 31.23 13.82 0.95
C PRO A 93 30.35 14.32 2.08
N GLU A 94 30.76 14.17 3.33
CA GLU A 94 29.99 14.58 4.53
C GLU A 94 29.48 16.03 4.44
N ALA A 95 30.28 16.95 3.89
CA ALA A 95 29.89 18.34 3.69
C ALA A 95 28.71 18.54 2.71
N GLU A 96 28.44 17.56 1.84
CA GLU A 96 27.31 17.56 0.90
C GLU A 96 26.09 16.79 1.43
N GLN A 97 26.20 16.09 2.57
CA GLN A 97 25.12 15.31 3.20
C GLN A 97 24.11 16.18 3.96
N ILE A 98 23.81 17.36 3.42
CA ILE A 98 22.88 18.33 3.98
C ILE A 98 21.45 18.08 3.50
N THR A 99 20.45 18.45 4.31
CA THR A 99 19.02 18.27 4.00
C THR A 99 18.65 18.79 2.62
N LYS A 100 19.17 19.95 2.19
CA LYS A 100 18.85 20.53 0.88
C LYS A 100 19.21 19.61 -0.29
N ASN A 101 20.38 18.97 -0.26
CA ASN A 101 20.79 18.05 -1.32
C ASN A 101 19.96 16.78 -1.32
N LYS A 102 19.63 16.27 -0.13
CA LYS A 102 18.72 15.12 0.03
C LYS A 102 17.34 15.42 -0.56
N GLU A 103 16.75 16.57 -0.21
CA GLU A 103 15.45 17.01 -0.74
C GLU A 103 15.44 17.07 -2.27
N ILE A 104 16.48 17.63 -2.88
CA ILE A 104 16.60 17.69 -4.34
C ILE A 104 16.69 16.27 -4.92
N ALA A 105 17.61 15.44 -4.40
CA ALA A 105 17.85 14.10 -4.94
C ALA A 105 16.60 13.21 -4.86
N ILE A 106 15.92 13.18 -3.72
CA ILE A 106 14.69 12.39 -3.59
C ILE A 106 13.58 12.92 -4.47
N SER A 107 13.52 14.23 -4.73
CA SER A 107 12.47 14.82 -5.55
C SER A 107 12.61 14.44 -7.01
N TYR A 108 13.83 14.45 -7.55
CA TYR A 108 14.06 13.94 -8.91
C TYR A 108 13.81 12.42 -9.00
N ALA A 109 14.20 11.65 -7.98
CA ALA A 109 13.91 10.21 -7.97
C ALA A 109 12.40 9.91 -7.95
N ALA A 110 11.66 10.59 -7.06
CA ALA A 110 10.21 10.48 -6.97
C ALA A 110 9.56 10.90 -8.29
N TYR A 111 9.90 12.08 -8.81
CA TYR A 111 9.35 12.61 -10.05
C TYR A 111 9.52 11.66 -11.23
N ARG A 112 10.73 11.13 -11.45
CA ARG A 112 11.02 10.20 -12.57
C ARG A 112 10.29 8.88 -12.41
N ALA A 113 10.30 8.29 -11.21
CA ALA A 113 9.59 7.04 -10.95
C ALA A 113 8.07 7.21 -11.09
N MET A 114 7.52 8.30 -10.59
CA MET A 114 6.08 8.58 -10.69
C MET A 114 5.64 8.86 -12.12
N CYS A 115 6.43 9.59 -12.91
CA CYS A 115 6.17 9.78 -14.34
C CYS A 115 6.17 8.46 -15.13
N GLU A 116 6.93 7.45 -14.71
CA GLU A 116 6.92 6.12 -15.30
C GLU A 116 5.62 5.37 -14.93
N TYR A 117 5.38 5.22 -13.63
CA TYR A 117 4.32 4.32 -13.14
C TYR A 117 2.91 4.94 -13.18
N TYR A 118 2.82 6.24 -12.93
CA TYR A 118 1.58 7.04 -12.97
C TYR A 118 1.62 8.05 -14.12
N TYR A 119 2.01 7.59 -15.32
CA TYR A 119 2.23 8.44 -16.49
C TYR A 119 1.08 9.40 -16.83
N SER A 120 -0.16 9.07 -16.47
CA SER A 120 -1.32 9.94 -16.71
C SER A 120 -1.30 11.25 -15.93
N ASP A 121 -0.52 11.29 -14.85
CA ASP A 121 -0.49 12.37 -13.87
C ASP A 121 0.86 13.11 -13.91
N SER A 122 1.65 12.94 -14.98
CA SER A 122 2.98 13.57 -15.11
C SER A 122 2.96 15.10 -14.95
N ALA A 123 1.85 15.75 -15.33
CA ALA A 123 1.65 17.18 -15.14
C ALA A 123 1.55 17.56 -13.65
N LEU A 124 0.81 16.78 -12.84
CA LEU A 124 0.72 16.96 -11.39
C LEU A 124 2.12 16.92 -10.76
N PHE A 125 2.95 15.98 -11.19
CA PHE A 125 4.30 15.82 -10.62
C PHE A 125 5.25 16.93 -11.08
N ALA A 126 5.11 17.40 -12.31
CA ALA A 126 5.89 18.52 -12.83
C ALA A 126 5.53 19.84 -12.12
N ASP A 127 4.23 20.08 -11.86
CA ASP A 127 3.77 21.24 -11.10
C ASP A 127 4.33 21.22 -9.67
N PHE A 128 4.35 20.04 -9.04
CA PHE A 128 4.94 19.88 -7.70
C PHE A 128 6.47 20.12 -7.69
N MET A 129 7.19 19.68 -8.73
CA MET A 129 8.62 20.03 -8.89
C MET A 129 8.84 21.54 -8.96
N VAL A 130 8.00 22.26 -9.71
CA VAL A 130 8.06 23.73 -9.82
C VAL A 130 7.74 24.40 -8.50
N GLU A 131 6.76 23.90 -7.74
CA GLU A 131 6.44 24.39 -6.38
C GLU A 131 7.64 24.28 -5.43
N LEU A 132 8.42 23.19 -5.54
CA LEU A 132 9.66 23.00 -4.78
C LEU A 132 10.83 23.87 -5.29
N GLY A 133 10.63 24.63 -6.38
CA GLY A 133 11.67 25.44 -7.02
C GLY A 133 12.67 24.62 -7.84
N LEU A 134 12.27 23.42 -8.30
CA LEU A 134 13.08 22.51 -9.11
C LEU A 134 12.65 22.55 -10.59
N ASP A 135 13.59 22.24 -11.50
CA ASP A 135 13.32 22.18 -12.93
C ASP A 135 12.95 20.75 -13.36
N PRO A 136 11.66 20.45 -13.67
CA PRO A 136 11.26 19.12 -14.11
C PRO A 136 11.94 18.69 -15.42
N THR A 137 12.46 19.62 -16.22
CA THR A 137 13.13 19.33 -17.50
C THR A 137 14.61 18.95 -17.33
N ASN A 138 15.18 19.06 -16.12
CA ASN A 138 16.56 18.67 -15.86
C ASN A 138 16.73 17.14 -15.88
N ASN A 139 17.34 16.66 -16.96
CA ASN A 139 17.64 15.25 -17.20
C ASN A 139 19.14 14.93 -17.00
N SER A 140 19.87 15.72 -16.21
CA SER A 140 21.27 15.45 -15.88
C SER A 140 21.40 14.04 -15.29
N LEU A 141 22.48 13.35 -15.65
CA LEU A 141 22.89 12.06 -15.06
C LEU A 141 24.28 12.18 -14.43
N ASP A 142 24.69 13.39 -14.05
CA ASP A 142 25.96 13.58 -13.33
C ASP A 142 25.85 13.00 -11.91
N PRO A 143 26.61 11.93 -11.58
CA PRO A 143 26.55 11.27 -10.27
C PRO A 143 27.08 12.14 -9.13
N ASN A 144 27.56 13.35 -9.43
CA ASN A 144 28.04 14.32 -8.45
C ASN A 144 27.05 15.43 -8.11
N THR A 145 25.87 15.43 -8.71
CA THR A 145 24.81 16.41 -8.47
C THR A 145 23.59 15.75 -7.84
N PRO A 146 22.85 16.41 -6.94
CA PRO A 146 21.65 15.81 -6.37
C PRO A 146 20.59 15.50 -7.43
N GLU A 147 20.42 16.35 -8.44
CA GLU A 147 19.52 16.10 -9.56
C GLU A 147 19.92 14.86 -10.35
N GLY A 148 21.21 14.72 -10.66
CA GLY A 148 21.75 13.58 -11.39
C GLY A 148 21.62 12.27 -10.60
N ILE A 149 21.87 12.30 -9.30
CA ILE A 149 21.69 11.14 -8.41
C ILE A 149 20.22 10.72 -8.37
N GLY A 150 19.29 11.67 -8.22
CA GLY A 150 17.85 11.39 -8.25
C GLY A 150 17.40 10.75 -9.57
N ASN A 151 17.82 11.31 -10.70
CA ASN A 151 17.52 10.76 -12.02
C ASN A 151 18.14 9.37 -12.23
N LEU A 152 19.38 9.15 -11.79
CA LEU A 152 20.06 7.86 -11.87
C LEU A 152 19.39 6.80 -11.01
N ALA A 153 18.96 7.14 -9.79
CA ALA A 153 18.28 6.22 -8.90
C ALA A 153 16.98 5.69 -9.53
N ALA A 154 16.09 6.58 -9.98
CA ALA A 154 14.86 6.18 -10.65
C ALA A 154 15.13 5.36 -11.92
N LYS A 155 16.12 5.76 -12.73
CA LYS A 155 16.53 5.01 -13.92
C LYS A 155 16.99 3.60 -13.58
N ALA A 156 17.80 3.43 -12.52
CA ALA A 156 18.29 2.14 -12.08
C ALA A 156 17.16 1.23 -11.62
N VAL A 157 16.23 1.74 -10.81
CA VAL A 157 15.04 0.99 -10.37
C VAL A 157 14.18 0.61 -11.58
N ILE A 158 13.81 1.55 -12.44
CA ILE A 158 12.96 1.26 -13.62
C ILE A 158 13.61 0.18 -14.50
N ALA A 159 14.92 0.28 -14.76
CA ALA A 159 15.64 -0.69 -15.56
C ALA A 159 15.70 -2.08 -14.90
N ALA A 160 16.02 -2.15 -13.61
CA ALA A 160 16.05 -3.41 -12.86
C ALA A 160 14.68 -4.11 -12.82
N ARG A 161 13.60 -3.34 -12.97
CA ARG A 161 12.22 -3.81 -12.85
C ARG A 161 11.47 -3.90 -14.17
N HIS A 162 12.14 -3.72 -15.30
CA HIS A 162 11.49 -3.67 -16.61
C HIS A 162 10.77 -4.99 -16.96
N ASN A 163 11.48 -6.10 -16.77
CA ASN A 163 11.04 -7.45 -17.12
C ASN A 163 10.95 -8.33 -15.87
N ASP A 164 10.33 -7.80 -14.83
CA ASP A 164 10.24 -8.45 -13.53
C ASP A 164 9.03 -9.39 -13.40
N GLY A 165 8.40 -9.78 -14.51
CA GLY A 165 7.19 -10.60 -14.53
C GLY A 165 5.87 -9.83 -14.39
N SER A 166 5.89 -8.51 -14.15
CA SER A 166 4.67 -7.70 -14.04
C SER A 166 3.97 -7.42 -15.37
N ASN A 167 4.65 -7.68 -16.50
CA ASN A 167 4.15 -7.39 -17.85
C ASN A 167 3.74 -5.92 -18.06
N GLN A 168 4.36 -4.96 -17.35
CA GLN A 168 4.05 -3.52 -17.49
C GLN A 168 4.17 -3.03 -18.95
N TYR A 169 5.19 -3.47 -19.66
CA TYR A 169 5.49 -2.99 -21.02
C TYR A 169 4.90 -3.87 -22.13
N ALA A 170 4.08 -4.86 -21.78
CA ALA A 170 3.52 -5.82 -22.73
C ALA A 170 4.56 -6.70 -23.46
N GLU A 171 5.73 -6.90 -22.88
CA GLU A 171 6.84 -7.61 -23.52
C GLU A 171 6.92 -9.10 -23.16
N GLU A 172 6.14 -9.56 -22.17
CA GLU A 172 6.08 -10.98 -21.83
C GLU A 172 5.50 -11.80 -22.99
N GLU A 173 6.06 -13.00 -23.22
CA GLU A 173 5.53 -13.90 -24.23
C GLU A 173 4.09 -14.29 -23.90
N GLY A 174 3.14 -14.00 -24.80
CA GLY A 174 1.71 -14.20 -24.56
C GLY A 174 0.95 -12.97 -24.03
N SER A 175 1.61 -11.82 -23.83
CA SER A 175 1.01 -10.56 -23.40
C SER A 175 -0.05 -9.97 -24.35
N ASN A 176 -0.11 -10.46 -25.60
CA ASN A 176 -0.95 -9.91 -26.66
C ASN A 176 -0.71 -8.39 -26.89
N GLY A 177 0.51 -7.90 -26.64
CA GLY A 177 0.89 -6.50 -26.80
C GLY A 177 0.11 -5.53 -25.89
N LYS A 178 -0.46 -6.02 -24.78
CA LYS A 178 -1.19 -5.22 -23.81
C LYS A 178 -0.50 -5.20 -22.44
N PRO A 179 -0.26 -4.01 -21.85
CA PRO A 179 0.23 -3.87 -20.48
C PRO A 179 -0.61 -4.66 -19.48
N TYR A 180 0.05 -5.36 -18.56
CA TYR A 180 -0.55 -6.16 -17.49
C TYR A 180 -1.53 -7.25 -17.96
N PHE A 181 -1.50 -7.60 -19.24
CA PHE A 181 -2.29 -8.69 -19.76
C PHE A 181 -1.84 -10.02 -19.15
N ASP A 182 -2.79 -10.91 -18.93
CA ASP A 182 -2.48 -12.26 -18.46
C ASP A 182 -1.76 -13.07 -19.54
N TYR A 183 -0.46 -13.23 -19.37
CA TYR A 183 0.40 -14.04 -20.23
C TYR A 183 0.48 -15.52 -19.78
N THR A 184 -0.22 -15.89 -18.71
CA THR A 184 -0.22 -17.26 -18.16
C THR A 184 -1.38 -18.11 -18.66
N ASN A 185 -2.33 -17.49 -19.39
CA ASN A 185 -3.56 -18.11 -19.86
C ASN A 185 -4.36 -18.76 -18.73
N TYR A 186 -4.44 -18.09 -17.57
CA TYR A 186 -5.23 -18.58 -16.46
C TYR A 186 -6.71 -18.66 -16.87
N ALA A 187 -7.31 -19.82 -16.60
CA ALA A 187 -8.74 -20.04 -16.77
C ALA A 187 -9.28 -20.65 -15.47
N PRO A 188 -10.34 -20.06 -14.86
CA PRO A 188 -10.94 -20.64 -13.67
C PRO A 188 -11.58 -22.00 -14.00
N VAL A 189 -11.53 -22.94 -13.05
CA VAL A 189 -12.21 -24.24 -13.18
C VAL A 189 -13.72 -24.05 -13.36
N ASN A 190 -14.27 -23.05 -12.69
CA ASN A 190 -15.69 -22.73 -12.77
C ASN A 190 -15.93 -21.56 -13.74
N PRO A 191 -16.72 -21.74 -14.82
CA PRO A 191 -17.23 -20.62 -15.58
C PRO A 191 -18.24 -19.79 -14.76
N VAL A 192 -18.53 -18.57 -15.21
CA VAL A 192 -19.42 -17.65 -14.49
C VAL A 192 -20.82 -18.24 -14.24
N ASP A 193 -21.36 -19.00 -15.20
CA ASP A 193 -22.72 -19.52 -15.15
C ASP A 193 -22.84 -20.89 -14.44
N THR A 194 -21.73 -21.59 -14.18
CA THR A 194 -21.78 -22.95 -13.62
C THR A 194 -20.64 -23.21 -12.65
N ASN A 195 -20.98 -23.67 -11.44
CA ASN A 195 -20.03 -24.04 -10.40
C ASN A 195 -19.83 -25.58 -10.42
N TYR A 196 -18.80 -26.04 -11.12
CA TYR A 196 -18.47 -27.47 -11.24
C TYR A 196 -17.73 -28.01 -10.02
N ASP A 197 -16.76 -27.26 -9.51
CA ASP A 197 -16.01 -27.60 -8.30
C ASP A 197 -16.22 -26.50 -7.25
N PRO A 198 -17.03 -26.77 -6.21
CA PRO A 198 -17.38 -25.76 -5.22
C PRO A 198 -16.21 -25.35 -4.30
N ASN A 199 -15.06 -26.03 -4.36
CA ASN A 199 -13.84 -25.58 -3.66
C ASN A 199 -13.02 -24.59 -4.49
N ARG A 200 -13.35 -24.41 -5.77
CA ARG A 200 -12.59 -23.58 -6.71
C ARG A 200 -13.23 -22.22 -6.91
N TRP A 201 -12.42 -21.21 -7.23
CA TRP A 201 -12.90 -19.88 -7.50
C TRP A 201 -13.85 -19.86 -8.71
N GLN A 202 -14.83 -18.97 -8.65
CA GLN A 202 -15.80 -18.76 -9.71
C GLN A 202 -15.98 -17.25 -9.91
N PRO A 203 -15.83 -16.71 -11.13
CA PRO A 203 -16.17 -15.34 -11.43
C PRO A 203 -17.68 -15.09 -11.24
N LYS A 204 -18.07 -13.84 -10.98
CA LYS A 204 -19.47 -13.45 -10.74
C LYS A 204 -19.85 -12.23 -11.55
N TYR A 205 -21.12 -12.14 -11.93
CA TYR A 205 -21.66 -10.96 -12.60
C TYR A 205 -21.73 -9.77 -11.65
N PHE A 206 -21.18 -8.64 -12.07
CA PHE A 206 -21.31 -7.35 -11.41
C PHE A 206 -22.22 -6.48 -12.26
N SER A 207 -22.93 -5.55 -11.61
CA SER A 207 -23.67 -4.49 -12.30
C SER A 207 -22.70 -3.56 -13.03
N ASP A 208 -23.04 -3.15 -14.25
CA ASP A 208 -22.32 -2.08 -14.95
C ASP A 208 -22.77 -0.66 -14.55
N GLY A 209 -23.76 -0.55 -13.65
CA GLY A 209 -24.35 0.72 -13.23
C GLY A 209 -25.30 1.36 -14.24
N ALA A 210 -25.46 0.76 -15.43
CA ALA A 210 -26.30 1.23 -16.53
C ALA A 210 -27.44 0.24 -16.86
N GLY A 211 -27.69 -0.73 -15.97
CA GLY A 211 -28.76 -1.73 -16.10
C GLY A 211 -28.33 -3.04 -16.76
N GLY A 212 -27.05 -3.18 -17.12
CA GLY A 212 -26.44 -4.41 -17.59
C GLY A 212 -25.55 -5.08 -16.53
N GLN A 213 -24.87 -6.13 -16.95
CA GLN A 213 -23.94 -6.87 -16.10
C GLN A 213 -22.73 -7.38 -16.90
N PHE A 214 -21.61 -7.56 -16.21
CA PHE A 214 -20.39 -8.13 -16.78
C PHE A 214 -19.69 -9.05 -15.77
N ALA A 215 -18.92 -10.01 -16.26
CA ALA A 215 -18.11 -10.89 -15.42
C ALA A 215 -16.63 -10.47 -15.52
N PRO A 216 -16.05 -9.84 -14.48
CA PRO A 216 -14.62 -9.54 -14.49
C PRO A 216 -13.78 -10.82 -14.50
N GLY A 217 -12.71 -10.82 -15.29
CA GLY A 217 -11.68 -11.86 -15.23
C GLY A 217 -10.86 -11.77 -13.94
N CYS A 218 -10.03 -12.80 -13.68
CA CYS A 218 -9.11 -12.77 -12.54
C CYS A 218 -8.11 -11.62 -12.69
N LEU A 219 -8.00 -10.76 -11.69
CA LEU A 219 -7.02 -9.66 -11.74
C LEU A 219 -5.61 -10.19 -11.57
N THR A 220 -4.77 -9.90 -12.57
CA THR A 220 -3.33 -10.22 -12.60
C THR A 220 -3.00 -11.62 -12.06
N PRO A 221 -3.51 -12.71 -12.67
CA PRO A 221 -3.34 -14.08 -12.16
C PRO A 221 -1.89 -14.60 -12.22
N PHE A 222 -0.97 -13.79 -12.75
CA PHE A 222 0.46 -14.07 -12.89
C PHE A 222 1.31 -13.34 -11.86
N TRP A 223 0.69 -12.63 -10.92
CA TRP A 223 1.42 -11.73 -10.01
C TRP A 223 2.37 -12.48 -9.04
N ASP A 224 2.15 -13.78 -8.85
CA ASP A 224 3.06 -14.70 -8.17
C ASP A 224 4.44 -14.80 -8.84
N ARG A 225 4.51 -14.50 -10.14
CA ARG A 225 5.75 -14.49 -10.94
C ARG A 225 6.49 -13.17 -10.90
N VAL A 226 5.91 -12.14 -10.29
CA VAL A 226 6.62 -10.86 -10.15
C VAL A 226 7.81 -11.07 -9.22
N GLN A 227 9.01 -10.68 -9.65
CA GLN A 227 10.21 -10.82 -8.85
C GLN A 227 10.05 -10.03 -7.53
N PRO A 228 10.21 -10.62 -6.35
CA PRO A 228 10.16 -9.83 -5.12
C PRO A 228 11.35 -8.89 -4.97
N ILE A 229 11.29 -7.93 -4.04
CA ILE A 229 12.43 -7.09 -3.65
C ILE A 229 13.23 -7.76 -2.52
N SER A 230 12.53 -8.21 -1.47
CA SER A 230 13.15 -8.74 -0.25
C SER A 230 13.01 -10.25 -0.11
N MET A 231 11.96 -10.85 -0.67
CA MET A 231 11.75 -12.29 -0.68
C MET A 231 12.56 -13.00 -1.78
N SER A 232 12.74 -14.32 -1.67
CA SER A 232 13.36 -15.14 -2.72
C SER A 232 12.41 -15.49 -3.86
N SER A 233 11.11 -15.66 -3.55
CA SER A 233 10.06 -16.07 -4.48
C SER A 233 8.69 -15.77 -3.85
N GLY A 234 7.62 -15.73 -4.66
CA GLY A 234 6.26 -15.55 -4.15
C GLY A 234 5.83 -16.66 -3.18
N ASP A 235 6.37 -17.86 -3.34
CA ASP A 235 6.01 -19.02 -2.53
C ASP A 235 6.83 -19.24 -1.26
N GLN A 236 7.81 -18.37 -0.99
CA GLN A 236 8.73 -18.51 0.14
C GLN A 236 7.99 -18.75 1.48
N PHE A 237 6.82 -18.14 1.65
CA PHE A 237 6.00 -18.23 2.86
C PHE A 237 4.60 -18.78 2.61
N ARG A 238 4.35 -19.45 1.47
CA ARG A 238 3.01 -19.96 1.13
C ARG A 238 2.44 -20.78 2.30
N PRO A 239 1.26 -20.41 2.83
CA PRO A 239 0.65 -21.17 3.92
C PRO A 239 0.14 -22.52 3.43
N GLY A 240 -0.22 -23.39 4.38
CA GLY A 240 -0.84 -24.69 4.09
C GLY A 240 -2.19 -24.57 3.34
N PRO A 241 -2.81 -25.68 2.94
CA PRO A 241 -4.05 -25.63 2.18
C PRO A 241 -5.23 -25.06 3.01
N PRO A 242 -6.18 -24.36 2.37
CA PRO A 242 -7.40 -23.90 3.02
C PRO A 242 -8.30 -25.08 3.44
N PRO A 243 -9.22 -24.88 4.40
CA PRO A 243 -10.17 -25.93 4.79
C PRO A 243 -11.12 -26.23 3.63
N MET A 244 -11.36 -27.51 3.33
CA MET A 244 -12.15 -27.94 2.18
C MET A 244 -13.60 -28.25 2.55
N ILE A 245 -14.49 -28.27 1.55
CA ILE A 245 -15.89 -28.69 1.69
C ILE A 245 -15.98 -30.08 2.31
N GLY A 246 -16.84 -30.19 3.32
CA GLY A 246 -17.02 -31.40 4.13
C GLY A 246 -16.21 -31.39 5.43
N SER A 247 -15.25 -30.46 5.61
CA SER A 247 -14.57 -30.27 6.89
C SER A 247 -15.46 -29.56 7.91
N GLU A 248 -15.29 -29.90 9.19
CA GLU A 248 -15.97 -29.22 10.31
C GLU A 248 -15.51 -27.76 10.43
N GLN A 249 -14.22 -27.50 10.18
CA GLN A 249 -13.66 -26.14 10.20
C GLN A 249 -14.36 -25.25 9.18
N LEU A 250 -14.46 -25.67 7.90
CA LEU A 250 -15.11 -24.85 6.89
C LEU A 250 -16.59 -24.61 7.21
N ALA A 251 -17.30 -25.63 7.71
CA ALA A 251 -18.70 -25.47 8.08
C ALA A 251 -18.90 -24.37 9.15
N LYS A 252 -18.01 -24.29 10.14
CA LYS A 252 -18.04 -23.25 11.17
C LYS A 252 -17.72 -21.86 10.62
N GLU A 253 -16.70 -21.74 9.78
CA GLU A 253 -16.30 -20.45 9.23
C GLU A 253 -17.33 -19.89 8.22
N VAL A 254 -18.00 -20.75 7.45
CA VAL A 254 -19.11 -20.31 6.58
C VAL A 254 -20.33 -19.90 7.42
N ALA A 255 -20.62 -20.61 8.51
CA ALA A 255 -21.66 -20.22 9.45
C ALA A 255 -21.37 -18.86 10.11
N GLU A 256 -20.13 -18.62 10.52
CA GLU A 256 -19.67 -17.33 11.06
C GLU A 256 -19.94 -16.18 10.07
N VAL A 257 -19.61 -16.35 8.78
CA VAL A 257 -19.90 -15.33 7.76
C VAL A 257 -21.40 -15.01 7.70
N VAL A 258 -22.26 -16.03 7.68
CA VAL A 258 -23.73 -15.82 7.63
C VAL A 258 -24.23 -15.15 8.92
N GLU A 259 -23.82 -15.65 10.09
CA GLU A 259 -24.26 -15.18 11.40
C GLU A 259 -23.81 -13.75 11.69
N VAL A 260 -22.55 -13.43 11.42
CA VAL A 260 -22.03 -12.07 11.61
C VAL A 260 -22.71 -11.11 10.65
N GLN A 261 -22.90 -11.50 9.39
CA GLN A 261 -23.49 -10.59 8.43
C GLN A 261 -24.97 -10.29 8.74
N ALA A 262 -25.72 -11.29 9.22
CA ALA A 262 -27.10 -11.12 9.68
C ALA A 262 -27.24 -10.13 10.87
N ASN A 263 -26.16 -9.95 11.63
CA ASN A 263 -26.10 -9.14 12.84
C ASN A 263 -25.09 -7.97 12.73
N LEU A 264 -24.82 -7.46 11.52
CA LEU A 264 -23.88 -6.35 11.33
C LEU A 264 -24.29 -5.11 12.14
N THR A 265 -23.41 -4.73 13.06
CA THR A 265 -23.51 -3.48 13.81
C THR A 265 -22.96 -2.30 13.00
N ASP A 266 -23.36 -1.08 13.36
CA ASP A 266 -22.88 0.14 12.71
C ASP A 266 -21.35 0.28 12.76
N PRO A 267 -20.65 -0.01 13.88
CA PRO A 267 -19.19 -0.04 13.88
C PRO A 267 -18.57 -1.05 12.92
N GLN A 268 -19.19 -2.23 12.75
CA GLN A 268 -18.70 -3.23 11.80
C GLN A 268 -18.94 -2.80 10.36
N LYS A 269 -20.10 -2.20 10.04
CA LYS A 269 -20.36 -1.61 8.72
C LYS A 269 -19.38 -0.50 8.40
N ALA A 270 -19.18 0.43 9.33
CA ALA A 270 -18.22 1.52 9.21
C ALA A 270 -16.80 0.99 8.96
N LEU A 271 -16.37 -0.04 9.70
CA LEU A 271 -15.07 -0.66 9.51
C LEU A 271 -14.93 -1.35 8.14
N VAL A 272 -15.96 -2.07 7.68
CA VAL A 272 -15.99 -2.69 6.34
C VAL A 272 -15.80 -1.64 5.26
N GLU A 273 -16.52 -0.53 5.35
CA GLU A 273 -16.49 0.55 4.37
C GLU A 273 -15.17 1.33 4.40
N PHE A 274 -14.70 1.68 5.59
CA PHE A 274 -13.42 2.36 5.78
C PHE A 274 -12.27 1.54 5.20
N MET A 275 -12.22 0.22 5.47
CA MET A 275 -11.15 -0.66 4.99
C MET A 275 -11.29 -1.06 3.52
N ARG A 276 -12.49 -0.95 2.93
CA ARG A 276 -12.69 -1.13 1.48
C ARG A 276 -12.21 0.07 0.69
N ASP A 277 -12.10 1.23 1.35
CA ASP A 277 -12.09 2.55 0.75
C ASP A 277 -13.35 2.82 -0.11
N GLY A 278 -13.53 4.08 -0.51
CA GLY A 278 -14.59 4.53 -1.42
C GLY A 278 -14.05 4.94 -2.80
N PRO A 279 -14.80 5.77 -3.55
CA PRO A 279 -14.25 6.51 -4.69
C PRO A 279 -12.91 7.18 -4.32
N GLN A 280 -12.00 7.30 -5.28
CA GLN A 280 -10.63 7.76 -5.03
C GLN A 280 -9.86 6.90 -4.02
N SER A 281 -10.14 5.59 -3.97
CA SER A 281 -9.39 4.63 -3.15
C SER A 281 -7.90 4.66 -3.49
N VAL A 282 -7.08 4.71 -2.43
CA VAL A 282 -5.62 4.55 -2.52
C VAL A 282 -5.20 3.08 -2.43
N GLN A 283 -6.18 2.18 -2.37
CA GLN A 283 -6.04 0.73 -2.28
C GLN A 283 -5.19 0.32 -1.05
N GLN A 284 -4.91 -0.95 -0.87
CA GLN A 284 -4.41 -1.43 0.44
C GLN A 284 -2.99 -0.92 0.73
N ALA A 285 -2.10 -0.90 -0.27
CA ALA A 285 -0.74 -0.38 -0.10
C ALA A 285 -0.75 1.13 0.21
N GLY A 286 -1.58 1.91 -0.49
CA GLY A 286 -1.73 3.34 -0.22
C GLY A 286 -2.42 3.64 1.11
N HIS A 287 -3.36 2.81 1.56
CA HIS A 287 -3.97 2.97 2.89
C HIS A 287 -2.90 2.82 3.99
N TRP A 288 -1.98 1.85 3.84
CA TRP A 288 -0.85 1.72 4.77
C TRP A 288 0.23 2.79 4.61
N LEU A 289 0.35 3.43 3.45
CA LEU A 289 1.14 4.65 3.29
C LEU A 289 0.51 5.84 4.04
N LYS A 290 -0.83 5.98 4.04
CA LYS A 290 -1.53 6.97 4.88
C LYS A 290 -1.25 6.74 6.36
N PHE A 291 -1.32 5.49 6.83
CA PHE A 291 -0.97 5.18 8.21
C PHE A 291 0.50 5.46 8.52
N ALA A 292 1.43 5.22 7.59
CA ALA A 292 2.82 5.63 7.77
C ALA A 292 2.95 7.17 7.85
N GLN A 293 2.17 7.93 7.08
CA GLN A 293 2.11 9.39 7.19
C GLN A 293 1.53 9.87 8.53
N ASP A 294 0.53 9.17 9.08
CA ASP A 294 0.02 9.46 10.42
C ASP A 294 1.13 9.26 11.48
N VAL A 295 1.96 8.22 11.34
CA VAL A 295 3.14 8.01 12.19
C VAL A 295 4.13 9.16 12.04
N SER A 296 4.42 9.61 10.82
CA SER A 296 5.30 10.77 10.56
C SER A 296 4.86 12.03 11.29
N ILE A 297 3.55 12.32 11.28
CA ILE A 297 2.98 13.47 12.01
C ILE A 297 3.09 13.25 13.52
N ARG A 298 2.67 12.08 14.00
CA ARG A 298 2.64 11.74 15.43
C ARG A 298 4.03 11.85 16.07
N ASP A 299 5.03 11.29 15.40
CA ASP A 299 6.40 11.18 15.92
C ASP A 299 7.30 12.34 15.47
N ASN A 300 6.75 13.28 14.68
CA ASN A 300 7.40 14.50 14.22
C ASN A 300 8.71 14.21 13.44
N HIS A 301 8.61 13.29 12.48
CA HIS A 301 9.74 12.81 11.68
C HIS A 301 10.38 13.89 10.83
N ASN A 302 11.68 13.79 10.61
CA ASN A 302 12.37 14.53 9.55
C ASN A 302 12.40 13.74 8.22
N LEU A 303 13.10 14.31 7.23
CA LEU A 303 13.27 13.73 5.90
C LEU A 303 13.84 12.30 5.94
N ASP A 304 14.91 12.09 6.70
CA ASP A 304 15.65 10.83 6.73
C ASP A 304 14.79 9.70 7.34
N GLU A 305 14.04 10.02 8.39
CA GLU A 305 13.12 9.10 9.07
C GLU A 305 11.99 8.65 8.14
N ASP A 306 11.38 9.59 7.40
CA ASP A 306 10.30 9.28 6.46
C ASP A 306 10.78 8.49 5.25
N VAL A 307 11.93 8.81 4.66
CA VAL A 307 12.50 8.01 3.57
C VAL A 307 12.72 6.56 4.01
N LYS A 308 13.30 6.37 5.20
CA LYS A 308 13.54 5.05 5.82
C LYS A 308 12.24 4.28 6.06
N MET A 309 11.25 4.93 6.67
CA MET A 309 9.97 4.32 7.01
C MET A 309 9.17 3.94 5.76
N TYR A 310 8.99 4.87 4.83
CA TYR A 310 8.20 4.62 3.61
C TYR A 310 8.84 3.55 2.73
N PHE A 311 10.17 3.53 2.62
CA PHE A 311 10.89 2.47 1.91
C PHE A 311 10.56 1.09 2.48
N LEU A 312 10.74 0.87 3.78
CA LEU A 312 10.44 -0.40 4.40
C LEU A 312 8.96 -0.78 4.25
N ASN A 313 8.05 0.15 4.57
CA ASN A 313 6.62 -0.12 4.56
C ASN A 313 6.10 -0.49 3.16
N GLN A 314 6.55 0.21 2.12
CA GLN A 314 6.05 0.02 0.76
C GLN A 314 6.74 -1.15 0.03
N VAL A 315 8.02 -1.45 0.33
CA VAL A 315 8.65 -2.72 -0.10
C VAL A 315 7.90 -3.92 0.47
N VAL A 316 7.56 -3.87 1.77
CA VAL A 316 6.81 -4.94 2.43
C VAL A 316 5.40 -5.09 1.83
N ALA A 317 4.71 -3.99 1.53
CA ALA A 317 3.41 -4.03 0.87
C ALA A 317 3.47 -4.71 -0.50
N MET A 318 4.46 -4.37 -1.32
CA MET A 318 4.67 -4.96 -2.64
C MET A 318 4.92 -6.48 -2.54
N ASP A 319 5.88 -6.89 -1.72
CA ASP A 319 6.24 -8.31 -1.55
C ASP A 319 5.07 -9.11 -0.95
N ALA A 320 4.29 -8.53 -0.03
CA ALA A 320 3.12 -9.17 0.55
C ALA A 320 2.02 -9.44 -0.48
N PHE A 321 1.84 -8.58 -1.49
CA PHE A 321 0.93 -8.84 -2.60
C PHE A 321 1.42 -10.00 -3.47
N ILE A 322 2.72 -10.08 -3.74
CA ILE A 322 3.32 -11.19 -4.51
C ILE A 322 3.07 -12.53 -3.78
N ALA A 323 3.34 -12.57 -2.47
CA ALA A 323 3.11 -13.76 -1.65
C ALA A 323 1.62 -14.15 -1.54
N SER A 324 0.73 -13.16 -1.41
CA SER A 324 -0.71 -13.43 -1.37
C SER A 324 -1.22 -13.97 -2.71
N TRP A 325 -0.75 -13.42 -3.84
CA TRP A 325 -1.13 -13.91 -5.17
C TRP A 325 -0.60 -15.31 -5.43
N ASP A 326 0.62 -15.64 -4.97
CA ASP A 326 1.11 -17.02 -5.01
C ASP A 326 0.14 -18.01 -4.34
N SER A 327 -0.28 -17.73 -3.10
CA SER A 327 -1.27 -18.58 -2.40
C SER A 327 -2.60 -18.66 -3.17
N LYS A 328 -3.10 -17.51 -3.66
CA LYS A 328 -4.37 -17.43 -4.42
C LYS A 328 -4.35 -18.28 -5.67
N MET A 329 -3.28 -18.20 -6.44
CA MET A 329 -3.19 -18.88 -7.72
C MET A 329 -2.80 -20.35 -7.56
N HIS A 330 -2.07 -20.69 -6.50
CA HIS A 330 -1.77 -22.07 -6.14
C HIS A 330 -3.02 -22.85 -5.74
N TYR A 331 -3.86 -22.29 -4.86
CA TYR A 331 -5.04 -22.99 -4.35
C TYR A 331 -6.31 -22.74 -5.17
N ASP A 332 -6.38 -21.62 -5.90
CA ASP A 332 -7.54 -21.21 -6.71
C ASP A 332 -8.87 -21.35 -5.94
N TYR A 333 -8.84 -20.93 -4.67
CA TYR A 333 -9.85 -21.29 -3.68
C TYR A 333 -11.14 -20.45 -3.76
N ALA A 334 -12.27 -21.11 -3.49
CA ALA A 334 -13.60 -20.53 -3.51
C ALA A 334 -13.79 -19.35 -2.54
N ARG A 335 -14.61 -18.38 -2.97
CA ARG A 335 -15.05 -17.24 -2.14
C ARG A 335 -16.24 -17.61 -1.25
N PRO A 336 -16.48 -16.89 -0.14
CA PRO A 336 -17.67 -17.09 0.69
C PRO A 336 -18.99 -17.09 -0.10
N PHE A 337 -19.09 -16.30 -1.18
CA PHE A 337 -20.25 -16.34 -2.07
C PHE A 337 -20.60 -17.77 -2.52
N ALA A 338 -19.63 -18.51 -3.07
CA ALA A 338 -19.88 -19.87 -3.54
C ALA A 338 -20.11 -20.84 -2.37
N LEU A 339 -19.40 -20.63 -1.26
CA LEU A 339 -19.44 -21.49 -0.08
C LEU A 339 -20.78 -21.37 0.68
N VAL A 340 -21.28 -20.15 0.88
CA VAL A 340 -22.59 -19.91 1.49
C VAL A 340 -23.69 -20.52 0.63
N HIS A 341 -23.67 -20.30 -0.68
CA HIS A 341 -24.65 -20.92 -1.60
C HIS A 341 -24.60 -22.45 -1.50
N LYS A 342 -23.41 -23.03 -1.39
CA LYS A 342 -23.23 -24.48 -1.24
C LYS A 342 -23.80 -25.03 0.08
N TYR A 343 -23.61 -24.34 1.19
CA TYR A 343 -24.00 -24.82 2.53
C TYR A 343 -25.43 -24.42 2.94
N TYR A 344 -25.95 -23.32 2.41
CA TYR A 344 -27.22 -22.71 2.81
C TYR A 344 -28.25 -22.59 1.68
N GLY A 345 -27.92 -22.97 0.43
CA GLY A 345 -28.90 -23.05 -0.64
C GLY A 345 -30.07 -23.98 -0.28
N GLY A 346 -31.31 -23.53 -0.48
CA GLY A 346 -32.51 -24.27 -0.06
C GLY A 346 -32.88 -24.08 1.42
N LYS A 347 -32.10 -23.31 2.19
CA LYS A 347 -32.41 -22.96 3.59
C LYS A 347 -32.75 -21.49 3.66
N THR A 348 -33.78 -21.15 4.44
CA THR A 348 -34.08 -19.77 4.80
C THR A 348 -33.04 -19.25 5.79
N ILE A 349 -32.44 -18.09 5.49
CA ILE A 349 -31.52 -17.36 6.35
C ILE A 349 -31.92 -15.88 6.40
N THR A 350 -31.57 -15.20 7.50
CA THR A 350 -31.56 -13.73 7.54
C THR A 350 -30.26 -13.22 6.92
N ALA A 351 -30.33 -12.32 5.96
CA ALA A 351 -29.15 -11.70 5.36
C ALA A 351 -29.44 -10.31 4.76
N TRP A 352 -28.38 -9.59 4.39
CA TRP A 352 -28.50 -8.29 3.75
C TRP A 352 -29.02 -8.45 2.31
N GLY A 353 -30.20 -7.88 2.03
CA GLY A 353 -30.88 -7.99 0.73
C GLY A 353 -30.23 -7.18 -0.40
N GLY A 354 -29.23 -6.36 -0.09
CA GLY A 354 -28.64 -5.38 -0.99
C GLY A 354 -29.07 -3.95 -0.71
N GLU A 355 -28.51 -3.04 -1.50
CA GLU A 355 -28.78 -1.60 -1.48
C GLU A 355 -30.30 -1.32 -1.42
N GLY A 356 -30.70 -0.47 -0.47
CA GLY A 356 -32.10 -0.06 -0.25
C GLY A 356 -33.00 -1.11 0.43
N LYS A 357 -32.58 -2.37 0.56
CA LYS A 357 -33.43 -3.46 1.09
C LYS A 357 -33.24 -3.74 2.58
N GLY A 358 -32.03 -3.56 3.11
CA GLY A 358 -31.69 -3.89 4.49
C GLY A 358 -31.71 -5.40 4.76
N MET A 359 -31.81 -5.80 6.03
CA MET A 359 -31.88 -7.22 6.42
C MET A 359 -33.24 -7.83 6.10
N MET A 360 -33.25 -9.05 5.55
CA MET A 360 -34.46 -9.79 5.22
C MET A 360 -34.25 -11.31 5.27
N GLU A 361 -35.33 -12.06 5.43
CA GLU A 361 -35.33 -13.50 5.21
C GLU A 361 -35.22 -13.81 3.71
N MET A 362 -34.33 -14.73 3.35
CA MET A 362 -34.12 -15.18 1.97
C MET A 362 -33.63 -16.62 1.92
N ASP A 363 -33.74 -17.25 0.75
CA ASP A 363 -33.03 -18.51 0.50
C ASP A 363 -31.52 -18.25 0.48
N GLY A 364 -30.69 -19.14 1.04
CA GLY A 364 -29.24 -18.98 1.06
C GLY A 364 -28.58 -18.88 -0.33
N ASN A 365 -29.25 -19.32 -1.41
CA ASN A 365 -28.79 -19.08 -2.79
C ASN A 365 -28.91 -17.61 -3.23
N MET A 366 -29.66 -16.80 -2.49
CA MET A 366 -29.81 -15.36 -2.74
C MET A 366 -28.81 -14.54 -1.90
N TRP A 367 -28.05 -15.18 -1.00
CA TRP A 367 -27.07 -14.51 -0.16
C TRP A 367 -26.03 -13.76 -1.01
N ARG A 368 -25.64 -12.58 -0.55
CA ARG A 368 -24.60 -11.75 -1.16
C ARG A 368 -23.77 -11.07 -0.07
N PRO A 369 -22.48 -10.77 -0.33
CA PRO A 369 -21.67 -9.96 0.58
C PRO A 369 -22.25 -8.56 0.79
N TYR A 370 -21.91 -7.93 1.92
CA TYR A 370 -22.18 -6.51 2.20
C TYR A 370 -21.29 -5.63 1.32
N SER A 371 -21.72 -5.47 0.07
CA SER A 371 -20.99 -4.76 -0.98
C SER A 371 -21.93 -4.24 -2.07
N PRO A 372 -21.66 -3.06 -2.67
CA PRO A 372 -22.40 -2.54 -3.82
C PRO A 372 -22.47 -3.53 -4.98
N ALA A 373 -23.55 -3.52 -5.75
CA ALA A 373 -23.72 -4.44 -6.89
C ALA A 373 -22.67 -4.23 -8.00
N THR A 374 -22.10 -3.02 -8.11
CA THR A 374 -21.04 -2.66 -9.07
C THR A 374 -19.67 -3.23 -8.67
N PHE A 375 -19.52 -3.67 -7.42
CA PHE A 375 -18.34 -4.35 -6.90
C PHE A 375 -18.81 -5.46 -5.95
N LEU A 376 -19.33 -6.56 -6.48
CA LEU A 376 -19.94 -7.59 -5.65
C LEU A 376 -18.91 -8.24 -4.71
N CYS A 377 -17.75 -8.64 -5.25
CA CYS A 377 -16.64 -9.16 -4.49
C CYS A 377 -15.33 -8.96 -5.28
N PRO A 378 -14.14 -9.07 -4.67
CA PRO A 378 -12.92 -8.91 -5.46
C PRO A 378 -12.74 -10.07 -6.48
N PRO A 379 -12.46 -9.77 -7.76
CA PRO A 379 -12.45 -10.77 -8.83
C PRO A 379 -11.11 -11.52 -8.91
N PHE A 380 -10.86 -12.36 -7.90
CA PHE A 380 -9.73 -13.27 -7.80
C PHE A 380 -9.97 -14.31 -6.67
N PRO A 381 -9.24 -15.43 -6.63
CA PRO A 381 -9.38 -16.47 -5.61
C PRO A 381 -9.28 -15.96 -4.17
N SER A 382 -9.85 -16.71 -3.23
CA SER A 382 -10.03 -16.25 -1.85
C SER A 382 -8.76 -16.34 -1.01
N TYR A 383 -8.08 -17.49 -1.00
CA TYR A 383 -7.08 -17.82 0.01
C TYR A 383 -5.65 -17.48 -0.44
N THR A 384 -4.87 -16.71 0.32
CA THR A 384 -5.23 -15.96 1.54
C THR A 384 -5.87 -14.61 1.23
N SER A 385 -6.48 -13.97 2.22
CA SER A 385 -6.97 -12.60 2.08
C SER A 385 -5.82 -11.63 1.79
N GLY A 386 -5.89 -10.93 0.64
CA GLY A 386 -4.89 -9.93 0.26
C GLY A 386 -4.85 -8.77 1.25
N HIS A 387 -6.01 -8.24 1.65
CA HIS A 387 -6.07 -7.17 2.66
C HIS A 387 -5.43 -7.60 3.97
N SER A 388 -5.75 -8.80 4.46
CA SER A 388 -5.16 -9.35 5.69
C SER A 388 -3.64 -9.51 5.57
N THR A 389 -3.16 -9.98 4.42
CA THR A 389 -1.74 -10.15 4.15
C THR A 389 -0.98 -8.82 4.15
N ILE A 390 -1.45 -7.83 3.42
CA ILE A 390 -0.80 -6.52 3.37
C ILE A 390 -0.87 -5.82 4.72
N SER A 391 -2.01 -5.88 5.39
CA SER A 391 -2.17 -5.29 6.71
C SER A 391 -1.27 -5.92 7.76
N GLY A 392 -1.19 -7.25 7.81
CA GLY A 392 -0.27 -7.95 8.70
C GLY A 392 1.19 -7.59 8.41
N ALA A 393 1.54 -7.41 7.14
CA ALA A 393 2.89 -7.08 6.72
C ALA A 393 3.27 -5.64 7.09
N CYS A 394 2.47 -4.65 6.67
CA CYS A 394 2.73 -3.23 6.91
C CYS A 394 2.69 -2.87 8.40
N ALA A 395 1.77 -3.44 9.17
CA ALA A 395 1.73 -3.24 10.62
C ALA A 395 2.98 -3.78 11.32
N GLU A 396 3.39 -5.02 10.99
CA GLU A 396 4.59 -5.61 11.59
C GLU A 396 5.83 -4.80 11.14
N ALA A 397 5.89 -4.31 9.92
CA ALA A 397 6.96 -3.43 9.44
C ALA A 397 7.04 -2.10 10.25
N LEU A 398 5.90 -1.42 10.46
CA LEU A 398 5.87 -0.19 11.27
C LEU A 398 6.24 -0.46 12.73
N LYS A 399 5.82 -1.60 13.27
CA LYS A 399 6.19 -2.02 14.62
C LYS A 399 7.69 -2.28 14.76
N TYR A 400 8.30 -2.95 13.78
CA TYR A 400 9.74 -3.15 13.76
C TYR A 400 10.48 -1.80 13.64
N TRP A 401 10.01 -0.93 12.75
CA TRP A 401 10.62 0.37 12.47
C TRP A 401 10.55 1.34 13.66
N THR A 402 9.37 1.52 14.26
CA THR A 402 9.17 2.41 15.42
C THR A 402 9.73 1.82 16.72
N GLY A 403 9.92 0.50 16.77
CA GLY A 403 10.26 -0.21 18.01
C GLY A 403 9.12 -0.27 19.04
N SER A 404 7.90 0.08 18.64
CA SER A 404 6.68 0.02 19.46
C SER A 404 5.52 -0.57 18.66
N ASP A 405 4.52 -1.17 19.32
CA ASP A 405 3.25 -1.54 18.65
C ASP A 405 2.23 -0.39 18.67
N GLU A 406 2.51 0.72 19.36
CA GLU A 406 1.59 1.85 19.50
C GLU A 406 1.31 2.54 18.15
N PHE A 407 0.04 2.80 17.86
CA PHE A 407 -0.39 3.59 16.69
C PHE A 407 -1.14 4.85 17.13
N GLY A 408 -2.33 4.69 17.71
CA GLY A 408 -3.09 5.78 18.33
C GLY A 408 -3.97 6.61 17.39
N THR A 409 -4.20 6.15 16.15
CA THR A 409 -5.04 6.86 15.18
C THR A 409 -6.52 6.54 15.39
N GLU A 410 -7.38 7.51 15.11
CA GLU A 410 -8.83 7.34 15.07
C GLU A 410 -9.43 8.04 13.85
N VAL A 411 -10.53 7.50 13.35
CA VAL A 411 -11.27 8.03 12.19
C VAL A 411 -12.76 8.02 12.49
N GLU A 412 -13.42 9.13 12.22
CA GLU A 412 -14.88 9.18 12.21
C GLU A 412 -15.42 8.70 10.87
N TRP A 413 -16.41 7.81 10.90
CA TRP A 413 -17.03 7.24 9.71
C TRP A 413 -18.52 7.04 9.91
N VAL A 414 -19.31 7.36 8.89
CA VAL A 414 -20.77 7.13 8.93
C VAL A 414 -21.06 5.72 8.40
N ALA A 415 -21.68 4.89 9.22
CA ALA A 415 -22.01 3.52 8.83
C ALA A 415 -22.99 3.51 7.63
N GLY A 416 -22.65 2.75 6.58
CA GLY A 416 -23.48 2.65 5.39
C GLY A 416 -23.24 3.77 4.37
N SER A 417 -22.31 4.69 4.62
CA SER A 417 -22.03 5.84 3.73
C SER A 417 -21.47 5.45 2.36
N LEU A 418 -21.01 4.21 2.17
CA LEU A 418 -20.59 3.70 0.86
C LEU A 418 -21.49 2.58 0.31
N THR A 419 -22.32 1.95 1.13
CA THR A 419 -23.06 0.72 0.77
C THR A 419 -24.57 0.86 0.93
N GLU A 420 -25.02 1.70 1.85
CA GLU A 420 -26.42 1.87 2.23
C GLU A 420 -26.81 3.36 2.28
N LEU A 421 -26.63 4.08 1.16
CA LEU A 421 -26.85 5.53 1.07
C LEU A 421 -28.25 5.98 1.54
N ASP A 422 -29.27 5.15 1.34
CA ASP A 422 -30.66 5.42 1.77
C ASP A 422 -30.98 4.93 3.18
N ARG A 423 -30.01 4.32 3.89
CA ARG A 423 -30.16 3.69 5.21
C ARG A 423 -28.88 3.85 6.05
N LEU A 424 -28.40 5.08 6.18
CA LEU A 424 -27.24 5.41 7.01
C LEU A 424 -27.49 4.99 8.47
N GLY A 425 -26.46 4.42 9.09
CA GLY A 425 -26.38 4.20 10.53
C GLY A 425 -25.72 5.38 11.25
N ASP A 426 -25.29 5.12 12.48
CA ASP A 426 -24.63 6.12 13.31
C ASP A 426 -23.24 6.52 12.76
N THR A 427 -22.80 7.73 13.11
CA THR A 427 -21.38 8.10 13.02
C THR A 427 -20.61 7.34 14.10
N VAL A 428 -19.57 6.61 13.67
CA VAL A 428 -18.73 5.79 14.54
C VAL A 428 -17.30 6.30 14.51
N THR A 429 -16.67 6.41 15.68
CA THR A 429 -15.23 6.59 15.80
C THR A 429 -14.53 5.23 15.77
N LEU A 430 -13.90 4.89 14.65
CA LEU A 430 -13.01 3.73 14.52
C LEU A 430 -11.66 4.06 15.18
N LYS A 431 -11.20 3.19 16.09
CA LYS A 431 -9.98 3.43 16.88
C LYS A 431 -8.94 2.37 16.58
N PHE A 432 -7.71 2.81 16.33
CA PHE A 432 -6.56 1.97 16.01
C PHE A 432 -5.44 2.20 17.04
N PRO A 433 -5.58 1.69 18.29
CA PRO A 433 -4.60 1.92 19.35
C PRO A 433 -3.22 1.35 19.04
N THR A 434 -3.14 0.22 18.33
CA THR A 434 -1.86 -0.42 17.97
C THR A 434 -1.83 -0.80 16.49
N PHE A 435 -0.62 -0.91 15.90
CA PHE A 435 -0.45 -1.39 14.53
C PHE A 435 -1.01 -2.80 14.37
N THR A 436 -0.72 -3.68 15.34
CA THR A 436 -1.30 -5.04 15.36
C THR A 436 -2.83 -4.98 15.34
N ASN A 437 -3.44 -4.14 16.17
CA ASN A 437 -4.89 -4.01 16.21
C ASN A 437 -5.46 -3.42 14.91
N ALA A 438 -4.80 -2.45 14.28
CA ALA A 438 -5.19 -1.93 12.97
C ALA A 438 -5.19 -3.03 11.90
N ALA A 439 -4.18 -3.90 11.90
CA ALA A 439 -4.13 -5.03 10.98
C ALA A 439 -5.22 -6.07 11.23
N GLU A 440 -5.46 -6.44 12.49
CA GLU A 440 -6.53 -7.36 12.87
C GLU A 440 -7.91 -6.81 12.48
N GLN A 441 -8.15 -5.52 12.71
CA GLN A 441 -9.37 -4.84 12.27
C GLN A 441 -9.53 -4.83 10.76
N ALA A 442 -8.46 -4.52 10.01
CA ALA A 442 -8.47 -4.58 8.56
C ALA A 442 -8.79 -5.99 8.05
N GLY A 443 -8.22 -7.02 8.67
CA GLY A 443 -8.45 -8.41 8.35
C GLY A 443 -9.89 -8.87 8.63
N ILE A 444 -10.36 -8.69 9.86
CA ILE A 444 -11.71 -9.13 10.27
C ILE A 444 -12.83 -8.37 9.52
N SER A 445 -12.58 -7.12 9.10
CA SER A 445 -13.50 -6.38 8.23
C SER A 445 -13.87 -7.15 6.96
N ARG A 446 -12.97 -8.01 6.47
CA ARG A 446 -13.23 -8.79 5.26
C ARG A 446 -14.20 -9.95 5.51
N VAL A 447 -14.22 -10.49 6.73
CA VAL A 447 -15.18 -11.50 7.18
C VAL A 447 -16.54 -10.85 7.40
N TYR A 448 -16.57 -9.69 8.07
CA TYR A 448 -17.78 -8.89 8.26
C TYR A 448 -18.45 -8.55 6.93
N GLY A 449 -17.67 -8.14 5.93
CA GLY A 449 -18.18 -7.85 4.58
C GLY A 449 -18.59 -9.08 3.78
N GLY A 450 -18.30 -10.31 4.24
CA GLY A 450 -18.55 -11.55 3.52
C GLY A 450 -17.61 -11.80 2.33
N TYR A 451 -16.44 -11.17 2.31
CA TYR A 451 -15.46 -11.31 1.22
C TYR A 451 -14.50 -12.50 1.42
N HIS A 452 -14.26 -12.87 2.67
CA HIS A 452 -13.32 -13.89 3.12
C HIS A 452 -13.89 -14.71 4.29
N ILE A 453 -13.43 -15.95 4.43
CA ILE A 453 -13.64 -16.76 5.65
C ILE A 453 -12.51 -16.51 6.66
N GLN A 454 -12.66 -16.99 7.89
CA GLN A 454 -11.68 -16.75 8.95
C GLN A 454 -10.29 -17.35 8.64
N SER A 455 -10.22 -18.51 7.97
CA SER A 455 -8.96 -19.09 7.51
C SER A 455 -8.22 -18.19 6.52
N ASP A 456 -8.92 -17.58 5.56
CA ASP A 456 -8.30 -16.61 4.63
C ASP A 456 -7.70 -15.43 5.38
N ASN A 457 -8.38 -14.99 6.43
CA ASN A 457 -7.99 -13.84 7.25
C ASN A 457 -6.76 -14.14 8.11
N ILE A 458 -6.84 -15.18 8.95
CA ILE A 458 -5.77 -15.55 9.89
C ILE A 458 -4.49 -15.90 9.14
N GLU A 459 -4.59 -16.73 8.11
CA GLU A 459 -3.42 -17.15 7.34
C GLU A 459 -2.87 -16.01 6.48
N GLY A 460 -3.73 -15.08 6.04
CA GLY A 460 -3.29 -13.83 5.43
C GLY A 460 -2.44 -12.99 6.39
N LEU A 461 -2.95 -12.69 7.59
CA LEU A 461 -2.21 -11.92 8.60
C LEU A 461 -0.86 -12.57 8.95
N ASN A 462 -0.84 -13.89 9.11
CA ASN A 462 0.38 -14.65 9.38
C ASN A 462 1.37 -14.59 8.22
N LEU A 463 0.91 -14.78 6.99
CA LEU A 463 1.71 -14.64 5.78
C LEU A 463 2.37 -13.26 5.73
N GLY A 464 1.59 -12.20 5.94
CA GLY A 464 2.09 -10.83 5.93
C GLY A 464 3.19 -10.58 6.96
N ARG A 465 2.99 -11.04 8.20
CA ARG A 465 3.99 -10.93 9.27
C ARG A 465 5.30 -11.64 8.93
N ASN A 466 5.23 -12.81 8.27
CA ASN A 466 6.43 -13.52 7.83
C ASN A 466 7.19 -12.74 6.75
N VAL A 467 6.46 -12.15 5.79
CA VAL A 467 7.04 -11.26 4.76
C VAL A 467 7.75 -10.07 5.42
N ALA A 468 7.11 -9.39 6.38
CA ALA A 468 7.70 -8.24 7.06
C ALA A 468 8.97 -8.58 7.84
N ARG A 469 9.00 -9.72 8.54
CA ARG A 469 10.20 -10.18 9.28
C ARG A 469 11.36 -10.51 8.35
N ASN A 470 11.08 -11.09 7.19
CA ASN A 470 12.09 -11.31 6.15
C ASN A 470 12.60 -9.99 5.58
N ALA A 471 11.68 -9.09 5.23
CA ALA A 471 11.99 -7.77 4.71
C ALA A 471 12.79 -6.93 5.69
N TRP A 472 12.59 -7.08 7.00
CA TRP A 472 13.43 -6.43 8.01
C TRP A 472 14.91 -6.86 7.91
N GLN A 473 15.19 -8.14 7.65
CA GLN A 473 16.57 -8.60 7.45
C GLN A 473 17.18 -8.05 6.16
N PHE A 474 16.38 -7.92 5.09
CA PHE A 474 16.78 -7.21 3.88
C PHE A 474 17.07 -5.73 4.18
N TYR A 475 16.16 -5.05 4.86
CA TYR A 475 16.25 -3.64 5.21
C TYR A 475 17.52 -3.33 6.03
N LYS A 476 17.88 -4.16 7.02
CA LYS A 476 19.13 -4.00 7.79
C LYS A 476 20.41 -4.11 6.95
N LYS A 477 20.37 -4.82 5.81
CA LYS A 477 21.52 -4.82 4.88
C LYS A 477 21.66 -3.48 4.16
N HIS A 478 20.55 -2.78 3.95
CA HIS A 478 20.50 -1.48 3.28
C HIS A 478 20.59 -0.29 4.24
N VAL A 479 20.22 -0.48 5.51
CA VAL A 479 20.33 0.50 6.59
C VAL A 479 21.02 -0.19 7.78
N PRO A 480 22.36 -0.29 7.79
CA PRO A 480 23.10 -1.03 8.83
C PRO A 480 22.85 -0.54 10.25
N SER A 481 22.52 0.74 10.41
CA SER A 481 22.16 1.37 11.67
C SER A 481 20.73 1.07 12.15
N ALA A 482 19.96 0.22 11.45
CA ALA A 482 18.60 -0.13 11.84
C ALA A 482 18.59 -1.23 12.90
N HIS A 483 17.83 -1.01 13.97
CA HIS A 483 17.70 -1.93 15.09
C HIS A 483 16.26 -1.92 15.59
N SER A 484 15.74 -3.07 15.99
CA SER A 484 14.42 -3.17 16.61
C SER A 484 14.43 -4.06 17.85
N PRO A 485 13.74 -3.67 18.95
CA PRO A 485 13.59 -4.54 20.13
C PRO A 485 12.81 -5.83 19.82
N PHE A 486 12.07 -5.88 18.71
CA PHE A 486 11.30 -7.05 18.28
C PHE A 486 12.15 -8.15 17.61
N GLU A 487 13.42 -7.89 17.31
CA GLU A 487 14.33 -8.90 16.73
C GLU A 487 14.66 -10.06 17.66
N SER A 488 14.62 -9.81 18.98
CA SER A 488 14.98 -10.82 20.00
C SER A 488 13.87 -11.81 20.32
N LYS A 489 12.70 -11.68 19.68
CA LYS A 489 11.46 -12.41 20.03
C LYS A 489 10.89 -13.26 18.89
N SER A 490 11.58 -13.37 17.75
CA SER A 490 11.13 -14.10 16.56
C SER A 490 11.64 -15.53 16.50
#